data_AF-A0A846T1Q5-F1
#
_entry.id   AF-A0A846T1Q5-F1
#
_cell.length_a   1.000
_cell.length_b   1.000
_cell.length_c   1.000
_cell.angle_alpha   90.00
_cell.angle_beta   90.00
_cell.angle_gamma   90.00
#
_symmetry.space_group_name_H-M   'P 1'
#
loop_
_entity.id
_entity.type
_entity.pdbx_description
1 polymer ?
#
loop_
_entity_poly.entity_id
_entity_poly.type
_entity_poly.pdbx_seq_one_letter_code
_entity_poly.pdbx_strand_id
1 'polypeptide(L)'
;MVSSDNSVFPPTVTLQLIAGSTQEDDWMATDWFARGWIETGNGLGFQVRTILASTGDADNTRVTLTLNHQLSAVAGQRVHLIPGCDGSVTQCRDKFGNYPNGFGGFPAVPERNLSLKAVEATASAGGKK
;
A
#
# COMPACT_ATOMS: atom_id res chain seq x y z
N MET A 1 -12.13 -10.30 -14.71
CA MET A 1 -13.47 -9.67 -14.65
C MET A 1 -13.52 -8.74 -13.46
N VAL A 2 -14.07 -7.53 -13.61
CA VAL A 2 -14.20 -6.52 -12.53
C VAL A 2 -15.63 -6.50 -12.01
N SER A 3 -15.82 -6.44 -10.70
CA SER A 3 -17.12 -6.27 -10.05
C SER A 3 -16.99 -5.23 -8.93
N SER A 4 -17.75 -4.14 -9.01
CA SER A 4 -17.73 -3.06 -8.02
C SER A 4 -18.97 -3.09 -7.13
N ASP A 5 -18.78 -3.08 -5.81
CA ASP A 5 -19.83 -2.84 -4.84
C ASP A 5 -19.68 -1.43 -4.26
N ASN A 6 -20.59 -0.56 -4.68
CA ASN A 6 -20.68 0.83 -4.24
C ASN A 6 -21.84 1.05 -3.23
N SER A 7 -22.51 -0.02 -2.79
CA SER A 7 -23.67 0.05 -1.90
C SER A 7 -23.29 0.23 -0.42
N VAL A 8 -22.04 -0.05 -0.07
CA VAL A 8 -21.46 0.06 1.27
C VAL A 8 -20.25 1.00 1.24
N PHE A 9 -20.04 1.74 2.33
CA PHE A 9 -18.87 2.60 2.52
C PHE A 9 -17.92 1.98 3.56
N PRO A 10 -16.61 1.86 3.28
CA PRO A 10 -15.95 2.19 2.01
C PRO A 10 -16.31 1.22 0.87
N PRO A 11 -16.40 1.70 -0.39
CA PRO A 11 -16.75 0.87 -1.54
C PRO A 11 -15.66 -0.15 -1.83
N THR A 12 -16.05 -1.28 -2.42
CA THR A 12 -15.12 -2.36 -2.76
C THR A 12 -15.18 -2.74 -4.23
N VAL A 13 -14.07 -3.24 -4.75
CA VAL A 13 -13.98 -3.76 -6.12
C VAL A 13 -13.24 -5.08 -6.10
N THR A 14 -13.86 -6.12 -6.64
CA THR A 14 -13.21 -7.42 -6.85
C THR A 14 -12.75 -7.54 -8.30
N LEU A 15 -11.49 -7.92 -8.46
CA LEU A 15 -10.81 -8.07 -9.73
C LEU A 15 -10.38 -9.53 -9.87
N GLN A 16 -10.88 -10.20 -10.90
CA GLN A 16 -10.38 -11.52 -11.27
C GLN A 16 -9.16 -11.36 -12.19
N LEU A 17 -8.08 -12.00 -11.78
CA LEU A 17 -6.81 -12.03 -12.49
C LEU A 17 -6.95 -12.75 -13.82
N ILE A 18 -6.16 -12.31 -14.79
CA ILE A 18 -5.95 -13.06 -16.04
C ILE A 18 -4.73 -13.91 -15.80
N ALA A 19 -4.90 -15.24 -15.83
CA ALA A 19 -3.83 -16.19 -15.58
C ALA A 19 -2.63 -15.99 -16.51
N GLY A 20 -1.43 -16.22 -15.98
CA GLY A 20 -0.16 -16.20 -16.71
C GLY A 20 0.78 -15.05 -16.34
N SER A 21 0.53 -14.33 -15.25
CA SER A 21 1.49 -13.35 -14.72
C SER A 21 2.50 -14.03 -13.78
N THR A 22 3.75 -13.61 -13.80
CA THR A 22 4.78 -14.11 -12.87
C THR A 22 4.70 -13.49 -11.48
N GLN A 23 3.77 -12.55 -11.26
CA GLN A 23 3.59 -11.81 -9.99
C GLN A 23 2.25 -12.12 -9.30
N GLU A 24 1.58 -13.21 -9.69
CA GLU A 24 0.26 -13.55 -9.15
C GLU A 24 0.29 -13.70 -7.63
N ASP A 25 1.31 -14.36 -7.08
CA ASP A 25 1.46 -14.55 -5.63
C ASP A 25 1.63 -13.22 -4.87
N ASP A 26 2.43 -12.29 -5.42
CA ASP A 26 2.65 -10.98 -4.81
C ASP A 26 1.35 -10.18 -4.73
N TRP A 27 0.52 -10.25 -5.77
CA TRP A 27 -0.74 -9.51 -5.85
C TRP A 27 -1.78 -10.01 -4.83
N MET A 28 -1.63 -11.24 -4.34
CA MET A 28 -2.50 -11.83 -3.33
C MET A 28 -2.07 -11.47 -1.90
N ALA A 29 -0.84 -10.99 -1.73
CA ALA A 29 -0.36 -10.55 -0.42
C ALA A 29 -1.26 -9.43 0.13
N THR A 30 -1.57 -9.52 1.42
CA THR A 30 -2.35 -8.51 2.12
C THR A 30 -1.74 -7.13 1.91
N ASP A 31 -2.58 -6.17 1.54
CA ASP A 31 -2.23 -4.77 1.32
C ASP A 31 -1.12 -4.53 0.29
N TRP A 32 -0.90 -5.48 -0.64
CA TRP A 32 -0.01 -5.26 -1.78
C TRP A 32 -0.38 -4.03 -2.61
N PHE A 33 -1.66 -3.70 -2.75
CA PHE A 33 -2.10 -2.52 -3.50
C PHE A 33 -2.47 -1.33 -2.62
N ALA A 34 -2.44 -1.46 -1.30
CA ALA A 34 -2.82 -0.37 -0.38
C ALA A 34 -1.90 0.84 -0.54
N ARG A 35 -2.48 2.05 -0.56
CA ARG A 35 -1.84 3.35 -0.90
C ARG A 35 -1.42 3.47 -2.37
N GLY A 36 -1.84 2.52 -3.21
CA GLY A 36 -1.73 2.56 -4.65
C GLY A 36 -2.98 3.16 -5.29
N TRP A 37 -3.13 2.89 -6.59
CA TRP A 37 -4.17 3.49 -7.41
C TRP A 37 -4.78 2.44 -8.33
N ILE A 38 -6.08 2.56 -8.57
CA ILE A 38 -6.77 1.87 -9.66
C ILE A 38 -7.22 2.90 -10.69
N GLU A 39 -6.93 2.62 -11.96
CA GLU A 39 -7.30 3.44 -13.10
C GLU A 39 -8.23 2.67 -14.03
N THR A 40 -9.27 3.35 -14.50
CA THR A 40 -10.24 2.78 -15.43
C THR A 40 -10.78 3.84 -16.39
N GLY A 41 -11.31 3.40 -17.52
CA GLY A 41 -11.88 4.27 -18.55
C GLY A 41 -10.82 5.03 -19.36
N ASN A 42 -11.28 6.02 -20.13
CA ASN A 42 -10.49 6.78 -21.08
C ASN A 42 -11.19 8.12 -21.41
N GLY A 43 -10.41 9.13 -21.80
CA GLY A 43 -10.93 10.47 -22.11
C GLY A 43 -11.74 11.06 -20.94
N LEU A 44 -12.94 11.55 -21.22
CA LEU A 44 -13.84 12.12 -20.20
C LEU A 44 -14.36 11.11 -19.18
N GLY A 45 -14.25 9.80 -19.48
CA GLY A 45 -14.65 8.71 -18.58
C GLY A 45 -13.49 8.15 -17.74
N PHE A 46 -12.30 8.74 -17.81
CA PHE A 46 -11.15 8.30 -17.03
C PHE A 46 -11.38 8.55 -15.53
N GLN A 47 -11.16 7.52 -14.73
CA GLN A 47 -11.32 7.59 -13.28
C GLN A 47 -10.10 6.97 -12.60
N VAL A 48 -9.68 7.61 -11.51
CA VAL A 48 -8.62 7.13 -10.63
C VAL A 48 -9.14 7.08 -9.20
N ARG A 49 -8.85 6.00 -8.48
CA ARG A 49 -9.17 5.87 -7.05
C ARG A 49 -7.97 5.37 -6.27
N THR A 50 -7.86 5.85 -5.04
CA THR A 50 -6.85 5.37 -4.10
C THR A 50 -7.36 4.08 -3.46
N ILE A 51 -6.46 3.11 -3.37
CA ILE A 51 -6.73 1.82 -2.74
C ILE A 51 -6.36 1.95 -1.26
N LEU A 52 -7.32 1.71 -0.37
CA LEU A 52 -7.15 1.77 1.08
C LEU A 52 -6.60 0.45 1.64
N ALA A 53 -7.10 -0.67 1.11
CA ALA A 53 -6.71 -2.02 1.49
C ALA A 53 -6.83 -2.97 0.30
N SER A 54 -6.09 -4.08 0.32
CA SER A 54 -6.23 -5.15 -0.66
C SER A 54 -6.09 -6.53 -0.05
N THR A 55 -6.90 -7.48 -0.52
CA THR A 55 -6.86 -8.86 -0.02
C THR A 55 -7.06 -9.82 -1.18
N GLY A 56 -6.10 -10.73 -1.36
CA GLY A 56 -6.22 -11.86 -2.28
C GLY A 56 -7.16 -12.93 -1.76
N ASP A 57 -7.76 -13.70 -2.66
CA ASP A 57 -8.45 -14.94 -2.31
C ASP A 57 -7.45 -16.10 -2.10
N ALA A 58 -7.92 -17.17 -1.46
CA ALA A 58 -7.08 -18.34 -1.19
C ALA A 58 -6.69 -19.12 -2.46
N ASP A 59 -7.44 -18.93 -3.55
CA ASP A 59 -7.26 -19.64 -4.82
C ASP A 59 -6.34 -18.89 -5.79
N ASN A 60 -5.78 -17.74 -5.39
CA ASN A 60 -4.97 -16.84 -6.21
C ASN A 60 -5.65 -16.42 -7.53
N THR A 61 -6.97 -16.30 -7.54
CA THR A 61 -7.76 -15.93 -8.72
C THR A 61 -8.33 -14.53 -8.67
N ARG A 62 -8.49 -13.96 -7.47
CA ARG A 62 -9.19 -12.68 -7.26
C ARG A 62 -8.49 -11.84 -6.21
N VAL A 63 -8.38 -10.55 -6.49
CA VAL A 63 -8.05 -9.54 -5.46
C VAL A 63 -9.26 -8.67 -5.20
N THR A 64 -9.57 -8.42 -3.92
CA THR A 64 -10.59 -7.46 -3.50
C THR A 64 -9.89 -6.21 -2.98
N LEU A 65 -10.32 -5.05 -3.50
CA LEU A 65 -9.79 -3.75 -3.17
C LEU A 65 -10.84 -2.94 -2.41
N THR A 66 -10.44 -2.31 -1.32
CA THR A 66 -11.24 -1.28 -0.66
C THR A 66 -10.80 0.07 -1.18
N LEU A 67 -11.73 0.90 -1.67
CA LEU A 67 -11.42 2.18 -2.32
C LEU A 67 -11.84 3.37 -1.47
N ASN A 68 -11.18 4.50 -1.69
CA ASN A 68 -11.55 5.77 -1.03
C ASN A 68 -12.87 6.37 -1.53
N HIS A 69 -13.28 6.04 -2.75
CA HIS A 69 -14.51 6.53 -3.36
C HIS A 69 -15.00 5.55 -4.43
N GLN A 70 -16.29 5.64 -4.75
CA GLN A 70 -16.95 4.78 -5.73
C GLN A 70 -16.25 4.82 -7.09
N LEU A 71 -16.08 3.65 -7.69
CA LEU A 71 -15.51 3.45 -9.03
C LEU A 71 -16.61 2.97 -9.97
N SER A 72 -16.74 3.60 -11.13
CA SER A 72 -17.69 3.20 -12.17
C SER A 72 -17.03 2.25 -13.17
N ALA A 73 -16.62 1.06 -12.70
CA ALA A 73 -16.07 0.03 -13.57
C ALA A 73 -17.15 -0.95 -14.02
N VAL A 74 -17.15 -1.32 -15.31
CA VAL A 74 -18.12 -2.29 -15.87
C VAL A 74 -17.52 -3.69 -15.87
N ALA A 75 -18.37 -4.71 -15.67
CA ALA A 75 -17.92 -6.10 -15.76
C ALA A 75 -17.26 -6.40 -17.12
N GLY A 76 -16.08 -7.04 -17.05
CA GLY A 76 -15.26 -7.33 -18.22
C GLY A 76 -14.31 -6.21 -18.67
N GLN A 77 -14.40 -5.01 -18.08
CA GLN A 77 -13.47 -3.93 -18.35
C GLN A 77 -12.06 -4.26 -17.84
N ARG A 78 -11.03 -3.83 -18.57
CA ARG A 78 -9.64 -3.85 -18.10
C ARG A 78 -9.36 -2.61 -17.27
N VAL A 79 -8.67 -2.80 -16.16
CA VAL A 79 -8.23 -1.73 -15.26
C VAL A 79 -6.73 -1.80 -15.10
N HIS A 80 -6.11 -0.68 -14.77
CA HIS A 80 -4.70 -0.64 -14.40
C HIS A 80 -4.58 -0.52 -12.89
N LEU A 81 -3.77 -1.41 -12.30
CA LEU A 81 -3.44 -1.37 -10.88
C LEU A 81 -2.01 -0.90 -10.71
N ILE A 82 -1.84 0.13 -9.90
CA ILE A 82 -0.54 0.64 -9.51
C ILE A 82 -0.32 0.18 -8.06
N PRO A 83 0.70 -0.65 -7.78
CA PRO A 83 1.00 -1.12 -6.44
C PRO A 83 1.33 0.06 -5.52
N GLY A 84 0.88 -0.02 -4.27
CA GLY A 84 1.07 1.08 -3.34
C GLY A 84 2.44 1.09 -2.66
N CYS A 85 2.85 2.28 -2.25
CA CYS A 85 4.09 2.53 -1.52
C CYS A 85 3.79 3.11 -0.14
N ASP A 86 4.35 2.51 0.90
CA ASP A 86 4.21 2.92 2.29
C ASP A 86 5.22 3.99 2.70
N GLY A 87 6.23 4.23 1.86
CA GLY A 87 7.32 5.17 2.08
C GLY A 87 8.44 4.62 2.96
N SER A 88 8.40 3.33 3.32
CA SER A 88 9.44 2.67 4.10
C SER A 88 10.62 2.24 3.22
N VAL A 89 11.81 2.22 3.83
CA VAL A 89 13.04 1.69 3.22
C VAL A 89 12.85 0.23 2.81
N THR A 90 12.25 -0.56 3.70
CA THR A 90 11.99 -1.99 3.50
C THR A 90 11.18 -2.23 2.24
N GLN A 91 10.09 -1.49 2.04
CA GLN A 91 9.26 -1.70 0.86
C GLN A 91 9.94 -1.22 -0.43
N CYS A 92 10.64 -0.08 -0.42
CA CYS A 92 11.43 0.36 -1.57
C CYS A 92 12.49 -0.69 -1.97
N ARG A 93 13.10 -1.38 -1.00
CA ARG A 93 14.08 -2.44 -1.26
C ARG A 93 13.42 -3.74 -1.72
N ASP A 94 12.47 -4.26 -0.96
CA ASP A 94 12.01 -5.63 -1.08
C ASP A 94 10.90 -5.78 -2.14
N LYS A 95 9.99 -4.82 -2.22
CA LYS A 95 8.88 -4.85 -3.17
C LYS A 95 9.22 -4.22 -4.51
N PHE A 96 9.96 -3.11 -4.50
CA PHE A 96 10.22 -2.33 -5.72
C PHE A 96 11.66 -2.47 -6.24
N GLY A 97 12.60 -2.97 -5.44
CA GLY A 97 14.01 -3.07 -5.83
C GLY A 97 14.66 -1.72 -6.16
N ASN A 98 14.04 -0.60 -5.79
CA ASN A 98 14.40 0.74 -6.25
C ASN A 98 15.07 1.59 -5.17
N TYR A 99 15.44 1.01 -4.03
CA TYR A 99 16.04 1.74 -2.92
C TYR A 99 17.17 2.72 -3.32
N PRO A 100 18.16 2.37 -4.18
CA PRO A 100 19.24 3.30 -4.53
C PRO A 100 18.81 4.58 -5.27
N ASN A 101 17.76 4.51 -6.10
CA ASN A 101 17.37 5.59 -7.02
C ASN A 101 15.94 6.11 -6.80
N GLY A 102 15.15 5.43 -5.97
CA GLY A 102 13.72 5.70 -5.75
C GLY A 102 13.37 6.07 -4.32
N PHE A 103 14.24 5.80 -3.34
CA PHE A 103 14.00 6.22 -1.95
C PHE A 103 14.38 7.70 -1.77
N GLY A 104 13.39 8.58 -1.82
CA GLY A 104 13.55 10.03 -1.61
C GLY A 104 13.48 10.50 -0.14
N GLY A 105 13.46 9.56 0.81
CA GLY A 105 13.36 9.86 2.25
C GLY A 105 14.72 10.05 2.93
N PHE A 106 14.70 10.18 4.25
CA PHE A 106 15.89 10.36 5.08
C PHE A 106 16.03 9.23 6.12
N PRO A 107 16.66 8.10 5.77
CA PRO A 107 16.61 6.90 6.61
C PRO A 107 17.55 6.96 7.81
N ALA A 108 18.50 7.90 7.80
CA ALA A 108 19.53 8.07 8.82
C ALA A 108 19.31 9.32 9.68
N VAL A 109 18.14 9.98 9.58
CA VAL A 109 17.84 11.12 10.45
C VAL A 109 17.67 10.60 11.88
N PRO A 110 18.45 11.11 12.84
CA PRO A 110 18.39 10.69 14.22
C PRO A 110 17.07 11.17 14.87
N GLU A 111 16.48 10.32 15.72
CA GLU A 111 15.24 10.66 16.46
C GLU A 111 15.47 11.75 17.52
N ARG A 112 16.71 11.91 17.98
CA ARG A 112 17.10 12.89 18.99
C ARG A 112 18.08 13.90 18.44
N ASN A 113 18.08 15.08 19.06
CA ASN A 113 19.04 16.12 18.74
C ASN A 113 20.46 15.68 19.12
N LEU A 114 21.30 15.42 18.12
CA LEU A 114 22.69 15.00 18.31
C LEU A 114 23.57 16.08 18.95
N SER A 115 23.15 17.35 18.91
CA SER A 115 23.90 18.46 19.49
C SER A 115 23.69 18.61 21.00
N LEU A 116 22.62 18.03 21.55
CA LEU A 116 22.35 18.06 22.98
C LEU A 116 22.94 16.81 23.63
N LYS A 117 23.90 17.00 24.54
CA LYS A 117 24.30 15.91 25.45
C LYS A 117 23.17 15.68 26.44
N ALA A 118 22.68 14.44 26.53
CA ALA A 118 21.75 14.05 27.58
C ALA A 118 22.43 14.27 28.94
N VAL A 119 21.70 14.89 29.88
CA VAL A 119 22.13 14.89 31.28
C VAL A 119 21.84 13.49 31.81
N GLU A 120 22.88 12.64 31.83
CA GLU A 120 22.82 11.34 32.51
C GLU A 120 22.50 11.60 33.99
N ALA A 121 21.32 11.18 34.46
CA ALA A 121 20.98 11.29 35.87
C ALA A 121 21.85 10.29 36.64
N THR A 122 22.82 10.78 37.42
CA THR A 122 23.51 9.95 38.40
C THR A 122 22.48 9.52 39.44
N ALA A 123 22.01 8.27 39.37
CA ALA A 123 21.11 7.72 40.37
C ALA A 123 21.84 7.71 41.73
N SER A 124 21.56 8.69 42.58
CA SER A 124 22.00 8.67 43.97
C SER A 124 21.26 7.53 44.67
N ALA A 125 21.98 6.47 45.01
CA ALA A 125 21.48 5.40 45.87
C ALA A 125 21.29 5.95 47.30
N GLY A 126 20.17 6.65 47.53
CA GLY A 126 19.77 7.12 48.84
C GLY A 126 19.37 5.94 49.73
N GLY A 127 20.33 5.34 50.41
CA GLY A 127 20.06 4.38 51.49
C GLY A 127 19.44 5.11 52.69
N LYS A 128 18.21 4.73 53.06
CA LYS A 128 17.62 5.15 54.34
C LYS A 128 18.32 4.40 55.48
N LYS A 129 18.81 5.15 56.47
CA LYS A 129 19.23 4.62 57.77
C LYS A 129 18.00 4.33 58.64
#